data_AF-A0A7S1YEZ7-F1
#
_entry.id   AF-A0A7S1YEZ7-F1
#
_cell.length_a   1.000
_cell.length_b   1.000
_cell.length_c   1.000
_cell.angle_alpha   90.00
_cell.angle_beta   90.00
_cell.angle_gamma   90.00
#
_symmetry.space_group_name_H-M   'P 1'
#
loop_
_entity.id
_entity.type
_entity.pdbx_description
1 polymer ?
#
loop_
_entity_poly.entity_id
_entity_poly.type
_entity_poly.pdbx_seq_one_letter_code
_entity_poly.pdbx_strand_id
1 'polypeptide(L)'
;RSSSTTPSGCGGLAVSHILGSIIIGLAVFLGLVPAFLSLWNPLLFVDADSVPLRTAYNTLLYVASSIPAAASQLYKEHVFLQHKQPVDSSKLNLLLSIFQSLFCLVLAPLVYMLQGMGTVTTTTASGGQSSSWLDLYPSSEMKQNFEDGLACFFGTLDSEKQESAYPEEAECAGSLPIAIAHVTSILLVGSAVDKIVHAGATKILYRGMSGGIILAVIAMYIYDLHDDDFNFGPLVDSLHFCCTVLLILGAEVYHRSSLPDATFETTYPEMENLYDDD
;
A
#
# COMPACT_ATOMS: atom_id res chain seq x y z
N ARG A 1 20.50 34.94 15.15
CA ARG A 1 19.21 35.46 15.69
C ARG A 1 18.10 35.01 14.74
N SER A 2 17.65 33.77 14.85
CA SER A 2 16.45 33.30 14.16
C SER A 2 15.26 33.63 15.07
N SER A 3 14.33 34.44 14.58
CA SER A 3 13.04 34.66 15.24
C SER A 3 12.28 33.33 15.22
N SER A 4 12.16 32.67 16.37
CA SER A 4 11.26 31.55 16.57
C SER A 4 9.82 32.08 16.53
N THR A 5 9.26 32.24 15.34
CA THR A 5 7.81 32.32 15.20
C THR A 5 7.26 30.95 15.56
N THR A 6 6.77 30.83 16.79
CA THR A 6 5.96 29.69 17.22
C THR A 6 4.84 29.48 16.20
N PRO A 7 4.70 28.29 15.60
CA PRO A 7 3.63 28.03 14.65
C PRO A 7 2.29 28.26 15.34
N SER A 8 1.45 29.11 14.75
CA SER A 8 0.18 29.56 15.30
C SER A 8 -0.92 28.50 15.20
N GLY A 9 -0.68 27.29 15.70
CA GLY A 9 -1.67 26.21 15.68
C GLY A 9 -1.72 25.42 16.98
N CYS A 10 -2.52 24.34 16.97
CA CYS A 10 -2.83 23.55 18.15
C CYS A 10 -1.81 22.42 18.32
N GLY A 11 -1.27 22.23 19.54
CA GLY A 11 -0.39 21.11 19.85
C GLY A 11 1.00 21.13 19.19
N GLY A 12 1.50 22.31 18.78
CA GLY A 12 2.81 22.45 18.13
C GLY A 12 2.81 22.28 16.60
N LEU A 13 1.65 21.96 16.00
CA LEU A 13 1.47 21.92 14.55
C LEU A 13 1.00 23.28 14.00
N ALA A 14 1.45 23.64 12.80
CA ALA A 14 0.90 24.77 12.06
C ALA A 14 -0.54 24.49 11.57
N VAL A 15 -1.36 25.53 11.42
CA VAL A 15 -2.76 25.43 10.96
C VAL A 15 -2.87 24.74 9.59
N SER A 16 -1.90 24.98 8.71
CA SER A 16 -1.77 24.32 7.40
C SER A 16 -1.67 22.81 7.51
N HIS A 17 -0.93 22.28 8.51
CA HIS A 17 -0.86 20.84 8.74
C HIS A 17 -2.21 20.28 9.19
N ILE A 18 -2.91 20.96 10.09
CA ILE A 18 -4.23 20.51 10.56
C ILE A 18 -5.24 20.51 9.40
N LEU A 19 -5.30 21.60 8.64
CA LEU A 19 -6.21 21.74 7.51
C LEU A 19 -5.91 20.72 6.41
N GLY A 20 -4.63 20.55 6.05
CA GLY A 20 -4.21 19.57 5.07
C GLY A 20 -4.57 18.14 5.49
N SER A 21 -4.34 17.77 6.76
CA SER A 21 -4.74 16.46 7.29
C SER A 21 -6.26 16.24 7.26
N ILE A 22 -7.07 17.26 7.53
CA ILE A 22 -8.54 17.16 7.44
C ILE A 22 -8.97 16.90 5.99
N ILE A 23 -8.39 17.61 5.02
CA ILE A 23 -8.71 17.45 3.60
C ILE A 23 -8.32 16.04 3.12
N ILE A 24 -7.11 15.58 3.47
CA ILE A 24 -6.64 14.23 3.16
C ILE A 24 -7.57 13.19 3.79
N GLY A 25 -7.92 13.36 5.08
CA GLY A 25 -8.82 12.48 5.79
C GLY A 25 -10.20 12.40 5.11
N LEU A 26 -10.78 13.54 4.75
CA LEU A 26 -12.05 13.59 4.03
C LEU A 26 -11.99 12.85 2.69
N ALA A 27 -10.91 13.03 1.93
CA ALA A 27 -10.73 12.34 0.65
C ALA A 27 -10.66 10.82 0.82
N VAL A 28 -9.95 10.33 1.83
CA VAL A 28 -9.88 8.90 2.16
C VAL A 28 -11.26 8.37 2.59
N PHE A 29 -11.96 9.08 3.47
CA PHE A 29 -13.29 8.67 3.92
C PHE A 29 -14.29 8.60 2.76
N LEU A 30 -14.30 9.61 1.87
CA LEU A 30 -15.15 9.62 0.69
C LEU A 30 -14.81 8.48 -0.27
N GLY A 31 -13.52 8.19 -0.50
CA GLY A 31 -13.08 7.08 -1.33
C GLY A 31 -13.45 5.69 -0.78
N LEU A 32 -13.70 5.58 0.53
CA LEU A 32 -14.15 4.32 1.15
C LEU A 32 -15.66 4.11 1.10
N VAL A 33 -16.44 5.16 0.81
CA VAL A 33 -17.92 5.08 0.80
C VAL A 33 -18.44 3.96 -0.11
N PRO A 34 -17.95 3.79 -1.37
CA PRO A 34 -18.42 2.70 -2.23
C PRO A 34 -18.21 1.31 -1.60
N ALA A 35 -17.06 1.06 -0.99
CA ALA A 35 -16.78 -0.21 -0.32
C ALA A 35 -17.73 -0.48 0.86
N PHE A 36 -18.01 0.53 1.69
CA PHE A 36 -18.98 0.39 2.78
C PHE A 36 -20.41 0.18 2.29
N LEU A 37 -20.81 0.88 1.22
CA LEU A 37 -22.14 0.72 0.64
C LEU A 37 -22.33 -0.65 0.01
N SER A 38 -21.33 -1.18 -0.71
CA SER A 38 -21.35 -2.54 -1.27
C SER A 38 -21.51 -3.62 -0.19
N LEU A 39 -20.93 -3.41 1.00
CA LEU A 39 -21.08 -4.34 2.13
C LEU A 39 -22.44 -4.21 2.83
N TRP A 40 -22.98 -2.99 2.92
CA TRP A 40 -24.24 -2.74 3.62
C TRP A 40 -25.46 -3.15 2.78
N ASN A 41 -25.45 -2.85 1.48
CA ASN A 41 -26.54 -3.18 0.58
C ASN A 41 -26.00 -3.59 -0.81
N PRO A 42 -25.66 -4.88 -0.99
CA PRO A 42 -25.07 -5.38 -2.24
C PRO A 42 -26.03 -5.27 -3.44
N LEU A 43 -27.34 -5.11 -3.19
CA LEU A 43 -28.35 -4.93 -4.23
C LEU A 43 -28.49 -3.47 -4.72
N LEU A 44 -27.78 -2.52 -4.10
CA LEU A 44 -27.88 -1.10 -4.46
C LEU A 44 -27.23 -0.78 -5.81
N PHE A 45 -26.30 -1.62 -6.28
CA PHE A 45 -25.45 -1.34 -7.44
C PHE A 45 -25.53 -2.42 -8.54
N VAL A 46 -26.63 -3.18 -8.61
CA VAL A 46 -26.78 -4.37 -9.48
C VAL A 46 -26.58 -4.11 -10.98
N ASP A 47 -26.69 -2.86 -11.42
CA ASP A 47 -26.51 -2.49 -12.83
C ASP A 47 -25.46 -1.37 -12.96
N ALA A 48 -24.25 -1.75 -13.39
CA ALA A 48 -23.14 -0.91 -13.87
C ALA A 48 -22.32 -0.05 -12.88
N ASP A 49 -22.72 0.16 -11.63
CA ASP A 49 -21.98 1.01 -10.66
C ASP A 49 -21.52 0.25 -9.39
N SER A 50 -21.28 -1.07 -9.44
CA SER A 50 -20.92 -1.86 -8.25
C SER A 50 -19.44 -2.13 -8.08
N VAL A 51 -18.91 -1.81 -6.90
CA VAL A 51 -17.65 -2.42 -6.43
C VAL A 51 -17.93 -3.87 -6.03
N PRO A 52 -17.25 -4.88 -6.63
CA PRO A 52 -17.42 -6.28 -6.25
C PRO A 52 -17.14 -6.48 -4.75
N LEU A 53 -17.88 -7.41 -4.13
CA LEU A 53 -17.81 -7.65 -2.67
C LEU A 53 -16.38 -7.99 -2.20
N ARG A 54 -15.64 -8.78 -2.98
CA ARG A 54 -14.22 -9.10 -2.74
C ARG A 54 -13.35 -7.84 -2.78
N THR A 55 -13.55 -6.98 -3.77
CA THR A 55 -12.85 -5.69 -3.87
C THR A 55 -13.15 -4.81 -2.65
N ALA A 56 -14.41 -4.73 -2.20
CA ALA A 56 -14.78 -3.96 -1.02
C ALA A 56 -14.08 -4.45 0.25
N TYR A 57 -14.05 -5.76 0.50
CA TYR A 57 -13.30 -6.34 1.62
C TYR A 57 -11.80 -6.06 1.53
N ASN A 58 -11.22 -6.24 0.34
CA ASN A 58 -9.79 -5.99 0.10
C ASN A 58 -9.43 -4.53 0.36
N THR A 59 -10.25 -3.57 -0.11
CA THR A 59 -10.05 -2.14 0.13
C THR A 59 -10.07 -1.81 1.63
N LEU A 60 -11.05 -2.34 2.38
CA LEU A 60 -11.13 -2.08 3.81
C LEU A 60 -9.96 -2.72 4.59
N LEU A 61 -9.58 -3.95 4.26
CA LEU A 61 -8.41 -4.59 4.87
C LEU A 61 -7.11 -3.83 4.54
N TYR A 62 -6.98 -3.37 3.30
CA TYR A 62 -5.84 -2.57 2.88
C TYR A 62 -5.73 -1.27 3.68
N VAL A 63 -6.83 -0.52 3.84
CA VAL A 63 -6.83 0.67 4.68
C VAL A 63 -6.57 0.34 6.15
N ALA A 64 -7.18 -0.73 6.69
CA ALA A 64 -6.94 -1.18 8.06
C ALA A 64 -5.47 -1.54 8.30
N SER A 65 -4.78 -2.09 7.30
CA SER A 65 -3.34 -2.41 7.36
C SER A 65 -2.44 -1.17 7.55
N SER A 66 -2.94 0.02 7.24
CA SER A 66 -2.21 1.27 7.45
C SER A 66 -2.06 1.61 8.94
N ILE A 67 -2.94 1.12 9.81
CA ILE A 67 -2.89 1.35 11.26
C ILE A 67 -1.65 0.69 11.89
N PRO A 68 -1.42 -0.63 11.77
CA PRO A 68 -0.22 -1.26 12.32
C PRO A 68 1.05 -0.76 11.63
N ALA A 69 1.00 -0.41 10.34
CA ALA A 69 2.13 0.22 9.65
C ALA A 69 2.50 1.56 10.29
N ALA A 70 1.53 2.45 10.53
CA ALA A 70 1.74 3.73 11.19
C ALA A 70 2.24 3.55 12.63
N ALA A 71 1.66 2.62 13.40
CA ALA A 71 2.10 2.31 14.76
C ALA A 71 3.55 1.81 14.78
N SER A 72 3.94 0.97 13.82
CA SER A 72 5.32 0.49 13.68
C SER A 72 6.30 1.63 13.40
N GLN A 73 5.94 2.59 12.55
CA GLN A 73 6.79 3.75 12.25
C GLN A 73 6.96 4.66 13.47
N LEU A 74 5.86 5.01 14.15
CA LEU A 74 5.91 5.82 15.38
C LEU A 74 6.74 5.14 16.47
N TYR A 75 6.63 3.81 16.60
CA TYR A 75 7.42 3.06 17.55
C TYR A 75 8.93 3.11 17.21
N LYS A 76 9.29 2.94 15.94
CA LYS A 76 10.69 3.06 15.48
C LYS A 76 11.26 4.44 15.79
N GLU A 77 10.53 5.51 15.46
CA GLU A 77 10.93 6.88 15.77
C GLU A 77 11.12 7.10 17.28
N HIS A 78 10.18 6.60 18.09
CA HIS A 78 10.28 6.69 19.54
C HIS A 78 11.53 5.99 20.09
N VAL A 79 11.83 4.78 19.61
CA VAL A 79 13.03 4.03 20.02
C VAL A 79 14.31 4.76 19.63
N PHE A 80 14.38 5.34 18.41
CA PHE A 80 15.54 6.11 17.96
C PHE A 80 15.76 7.37 18.81
N LEU A 81 14.70 8.10 19.12
CA LEU A 81 14.78 9.29 19.98
C LEU A 81 15.21 8.93 21.41
N GLN A 82 14.71 7.82 21.96
CA GLN A 82 15.03 7.40 23.32
C GLN A 82 16.47 6.91 23.46
N HIS A 83 16.97 6.13 22.51
CA HIS A 83 18.28 5.50 22.62
C HIS A 83 19.42 6.34 22.04
N LYS A 84 19.12 7.35 21.20
CA LYS A 84 20.10 8.27 20.56
C LYS A 84 21.30 7.54 19.91
N GLN A 85 21.12 6.29 19.48
CA GLN A 85 22.19 5.52 18.86
C GLN A 85 22.13 5.66 17.34
N PRO A 86 23.27 5.92 16.67
CA PRO A 86 23.33 5.80 15.22
C PRO A 86 23.12 4.33 14.86
N VAL A 87 21.97 4.01 14.30
CA VAL A 87 21.67 2.67 13.79
C VAL A 87 22.06 2.63 12.32
N ASP A 88 22.91 1.68 11.97
CA ASP A 88 23.23 1.39 10.58
C ASP A 88 21.96 0.92 9.85
N SER A 89 21.48 1.75 8.92
CA SER A 89 20.27 1.52 8.14
C SER A 89 20.30 0.17 7.42
N SER A 90 21.46 -0.26 6.92
CA SER A 90 21.61 -1.51 6.19
C SER A 90 21.40 -2.72 7.11
N LYS A 91 21.98 -2.68 8.32
CA LYS A 91 21.82 -3.77 9.31
C LYS A 91 20.40 -3.83 9.84
N LEU A 92 19.78 -2.68 10.08
CA LEU A 92 18.39 -2.62 10.50
C LEU A 92 17.45 -3.17 9.42
N ASN A 93 17.62 -2.75 8.17
CA ASN A 93 16.81 -3.22 7.05
C ASN A 93 16.98 -4.72 6.81
N LEU A 94 18.20 -5.25 6.94
CA LEU A 94 18.46 -6.69 6.87
C LEU A 94 17.72 -7.43 7.99
N LEU A 95 17.86 -6.98 9.24
CA LEU A 95 17.23 -7.62 10.39
C LEU A 95 15.70 -7.58 10.29
N LEU A 96 15.14 -6.43 9.89
CA LEU A 96 13.71 -6.27 9.64
C LEU A 96 13.22 -7.21 8.53
N SER A 97 13.98 -7.35 7.44
CA SER A 97 13.63 -8.24 6.32
C SER A 97 13.64 -9.71 6.74
N ILE A 98 14.59 -10.12 7.58
CA ILE A 98 14.63 -11.48 8.15
C ILE A 98 13.40 -11.74 9.01
N PHE A 99 13.10 -10.86 9.98
CA PHE A 99 11.94 -11.03 10.84
C PHE A 99 10.61 -10.95 10.08
N GLN A 100 10.51 -10.07 9.08
CA GLN A 100 9.34 -9.98 8.21
C GLN A 100 9.16 -11.29 7.43
N SER A 101 10.23 -11.86 6.88
CA SER A 101 10.17 -13.13 6.16
C SER A 101 9.71 -14.27 7.08
N LEU A 102 10.27 -14.36 8.29
CA LEU A 102 9.86 -15.37 9.29
C LEU A 102 8.40 -15.19 9.70
N PHE A 103 7.97 -13.95 9.93
CA PHE A 103 6.59 -13.64 10.29
C PHE A 103 5.62 -13.99 9.16
N CYS A 104 5.96 -13.65 7.90
CA CYS A 104 5.19 -14.02 6.73
C CYS A 104 5.08 -15.54 6.58
N LEU A 105 6.17 -16.30 6.79
CA LEU A 105 6.13 -17.76 6.74
C LEU A 105 5.19 -18.36 7.78
N VAL A 106 5.15 -17.79 8.99
CA VAL A 106 4.27 -18.24 10.07
C VAL A 106 2.81 -17.86 9.81
N LEU A 107 2.56 -16.67 9.24
CA LEU A 107 1.21 -16.19 8.94
C LEU A 107 0.62 -16.73 7.64
N ALA A 108 1.45 -17.15 6.69
CA ALA A 108 1.01 -17.57 5.36
C ALA A 108 -0.17 -18.58 5.38
N PRO A 109 -0.18 -19.62 6.24
CA PRO A 109 -1.29 -20.57 6.28
C PRO A 109 -2.62 -19.94 6.72
N LEU A 110 -2.58 -18.94 7.60
CA LEU A 110 -3.78 -18.23 8.08
C LEU A 110 -4.29 -17.25 7.03
N VAL A 111 -3.37 -16.55 6.37
CA VAL A 111 -3.72 -15.53 5.37
C VAL A 111 -4.14 -16.16 4.04
N TYR A 112 -3.65 -17.36 3.72
CA TYR A 112 -4.01 -18.05 2.47
C TYR A 112 -5.53 -18.26 2.33
N MET A 113 -6.21 -18.66 3.41
CA MET A 113 -7.66 -18.85 3.39
C MET A 113 -8.43 -17.55 3.12
N LEU A 114 -7.87 -16.39 3.48
CA LEU A 114 -8.52 -15.09 3.27
C LEU A 114 -8.58 -14.69 1.79
N GLN A 115 -7.87 -15.37 0.89
CA GLN A 115 -7.91 -15.06 -0.56
C GLN A 115 -9.32 -15.20 -1.15
N GLY A 116 -10.12 -16.13 -0.64
CA GLY A 116 -11.52 -16.35 -1.08
C GLY A 116 -12.53 -15.41 -0.41
N MET A 117 -12.10 -14.55 0.52
CA MET A 117 -13.01 -13.69 1.26
C MET A 117 -13.70 -12.69 0.33
N GLY A 118 -15.03 -12.69 0.34
CA GLY A 118 -15.86 -11.82 -0.51
C GLY A 118 -16.27 -12.42 -1.85
N THR A 119 -15.91 -13.68 -2.14
CA THR A 119 -16.48 -14.44 -3.25
C THR A 119 -17.92 -14.83 -2.92
N VAL A 120 -18.88 -14.49 -3.80
CA VAL A 120 -20.30 -14.77 -3.59
C VAL A 120 -20.56 -16.27 -3.75
N THR A 121 -20.91 -16.93 -2.65
CA THR A 121 -21.38 -18.31 -2.67
C THR A 121 -22.81 -18.35 -3.21
N THR A 122 -22.98 -18.59 -4.51
CA THR A 122 -24.31 -18.83 -5.07
C THR A 122 -24.86 -20.14 -4.53
N THR A 123 -25.87 -20.06 -3.66
CA THR A 123 -26.77 -21.18 -3.40
C THR A 123 -27.43 -21.57 -4.72
N THR A 124 -27.06 -22.71 -5.29
CA THR A 124 -27.78 -23.26 -6.44
C THR A 124 -29.23 -23.50 -6.03
N ALA A 125 -30.18 -23.06 -6.85
CA ALA A 125 -31.62 -23.29 -6.66
C ALA A 125 -31.97 -24.81 -6.60
N SER A 126 -31.02 -25.68 -6.90
CA SER A 126 -31.08 -27.13 -6.85
C SER A 126 -30.35 -27.73 -5.64
N GLY A 127 -30.56 -27.20 -4.43
CA GLY A 127 -30.21 -27.89 -3.17
C GLY A 127 -28.77 -28.43 -3.03
N GLY A 128 -27.81 -27.86 -3.78
CA GLY A 128 -26.42 -28.27 -3.81
C GLY A 128 -25.58 -27.41 -2.88
N GLN A 129 -24.69 -28.08 -2.14
CA GLN A 129 -23.82 -27.59 -1.07
C GLN A 129 -23.24 -26.19 -1.33
N SER A 130 -23.53 -25.23 -0.44
CA SER A 130 -22.85 -23.93 -0.41
C SER A 130 -21.39 -24.16 -0.02
N SER A 131 -20.46 -24.11 -0.97
CA SER A 131 -19.03 -24.14 -0.67
C SER A 131 -18.66 -22.85 0.07
N SER A 132 -18.27 -22.98 1.33
CA SER A 132 -17.77 -21.83 2.11
C SER A 132 -16.60 -21.21 1.35
N TRP A 133 -16.38 -19.90 1.47
CA TRP A 133 -15.19 -19.26 0.89
C TRP A 133 -13.88 -19.87 1.42
N LEU A 134 -13.94 -20.51 2.60
CA LEU A 134 -12.86 -21.30 3.19
C LEU A 134 -12.49 -22.55 2.36
N ASP A 135 -13.41 -23.04 1.53
CA ASP A 135 -13.23 -24.23 0.70
C ASP A 135 -12.55 -23.90 -0.63
N LEU A 136 -12.49 -22.62 -1.04
CA LEU A 136 -11.84 -22.17 -2.27
C LEU A 136 -10.30 -22.20 -2.18
N TYR A 137 -9.77 -21.89 -0.99
CA TYR A 137 -8.33 -21.84 -0.73
C TYR A 137 -8.01 -22.58 0.58
N PRO A 138 -8.10 -23.93 0.59
CA PRO A 138 -7.89 -24.70 1.79
C PRO A 138 -6.42 -24.63 2.22
N SER A 139 -6.16 -24.34 3.50
CA SER A 139 -4.79 -24.21 4.03
C SER A 139 -3.92 -25.46 3.85
N SER A 140 -4.53 -26.65 3.67
CA SER A 140 -3.83 -27.89 3.34
C SER A 140 -3.11 -27.86 1.99
N GLU A 141 -3.59 -27.05 1.04
CA GLU A 141 -3.04 -26.94 -0.32
C GLU A 141 -2.02 -25.81 -0.47
N MET A 142 -1.77 -25.04 0.60
CA MET A 142 -0.83 -23.91 0.57
C MET A 142 0.56 -24.30 0.05
N LYS A 143 1.06 -25.48 0.43
CA LYS A 143 2.36 -25.97 -0.03
C LYS A 143 2.37 -26.16 -1.55
N GLN A 144 1.34 -26.81 -2.08
CA GLN A 144 1.23 -27.06 -3.51
C GLN A 144 1.09 -25.73 -4.27
N ASN A 145 0.26 -24.81 -3.77
CA ASN A 145 0.13 -23.48 -4.34
C ASN A 145 1.46 -22.70 -4.34
N PHE A 146 2.29 -22.85 -3.30
CA PHE A 146 3.61 -22.22 -3.26
C PHE A 146 4.57 -22.83 -4.30
N GLU A 147 4.58 -24.16 -4.45
CA GLU A 147 5.41 -24.84 -5.45
C GLU A 147 4.98 -24.51 -6.88
N ASP A 148 3.68 -24.54 -7.16
CA ASP A 148 3.10 -24.19 -8.45
C ASP A 148 3.27 -22.67 -8.72
N GLY A 149 3.20 -21.82 -7.71
CA GLY A 149 3.50 -20.38 -7.81
C GLY A 149 4.96 -20.09 -8.17
N LEU A 150 5.92 -20.87 -7.62
CA LEU A 150 7.32 -20.81 -8.06
C LEU A 150 7.48 -21.30 -9.50
N ALA A 151 6.80 -22.38 -9.88
CA ALA A 151 6.82 -22.86 -11.26
C ALA A 151 6.23 -21.80 -12.22
N CYS A 152 5.15 -21.14 -11.83
CA CYS A 152 4.52 -20.04 -12.57
C CYS A 152 5.46 -18.84 -12.69
N PHE A 153 6.16 -18.49 -11.61
CA PHE A 153 7.18 -17.45 -11.59
C PHE A 153 8.31 -17.73 -12.58
N PHE A 154 8.75 -18.99 -12.71
CA PHE A 154 9.76 -19.39 -13.70
C PHE A 154 9.19 -19.71 -15.08
N GLY A 155 7.87 -19.60 -15.29
CA GLY A 155 7.21 -19.93 -16.55
C GLY A 155 7.24 -21.42 -16.90
N THR A 156 7.38 -22.29 -15.90
CA THR A 156 7.44 -23.76 -16.06
C THR A 156 6.16 -24.47 -15.63
N LEU A 157 5.15 -23.74 -15.18
CA LEU A 157 3.86 -24.33 -14.80
C LEU A 157 3.10 -24.79 -16.06
N ASP A 158 2.54 -25.98 -16.00
CA ASP A 158 1.79 -26.56 -17.13
C ASP A 158 0.51 -25.77 -17.43
N SER A 159 0.14 -25.65 -18.71
CA SER A 159 -1.02 -24.85 -19.14
C SER A 159 -2.34 -25.43 -18.63
N GLU A 160 -2.45 -26.75 -18.56
CA GLU A 160 -3.64 -27.43 -18.00
C GLU A 160 -3.87 -27.04 -16.53
N LYS A 161 -2.78 -26.93 -15.75
CA LYS A 161 -2.85 -26.46 -14.36
C LYS A 161 -3.19 -24.99 -14.26
N GLN A 162 -2.70 -24.16 -15.17
CA GLN A 162 -3.00 -22.72 -15.18
C GLN A 162 -4.51 -22.46 -15.33
N GLU A 163 -5.19 -23.24 -16.16
CA GLU A 163 -6.61 -23.06 -16.46
C GLU A 163 -7.55 -23.71 -15.43
N SER A 164 -7.16 -24.84 -14.82
CA SER A 164 -8.11 -25.70 -14.10
C SER A 164 -7.76 -26.03 -12.64
N ALA A 165 -6.53 -25.77 -12.20
CA ALA A 165 -6.10 -26.17 -10.85
C ALA A 165 -6.54 -25.20 -9.75
N TYR A 166 -6.99 -24.00 -10.11
CA TYR A 166 -7.33 -22.93 -9.16
C TYR A 166 -8.69 -22.31 -9.47
N PRO A 167 -9.34 -21.68 -8.48
CA PRO A 167 -10.59 -20.95 -8.70
C PRO A 167 -10.47 -19.77 -9.68
N GLU A 168 -9.25 -19.25 -9.86
CA GLU A 168 -8.91 -18.18 -10.81
C GLU A 168 -7.78 -18.65 -11.71
N GLU A 169 -7.86 -18.35 -13.01
CA GLU A 169 -6.84 -18.73 -13.97
C GLU A 169 -5.47 -18.13 -13.60
N ALA A 170 -4.43 -18.96 -13.58
CA ALA A 170 -3.10 -18.53 -13.19
C ALA A 170 -2.33 -17.97 -14.39
N GLU A 171 -2.30 -16.64 -14.50
CA GLU A 171 -1.57 -15.92 -15.55
C GLU A 171 -0.06 -15.87 -15.27
N CYS A 172 0.68 -16.84 -15.81
CA CYS A 172 2.13 -16.95 -15.62
C CYS A 172 2.96 -16.14 -16.62
N ALA A 173 2.35 -15.65 -17.69
CA ALA A 173 3.05 -14.95 -18.76
C ALA A 173 3.66 -13.63 -18.26
N GLY A 174 4.99 -13.52 -18.31
CA GLY A 174 5.70 -12.29 -17.88
C GLY A 174 5.72 -12.06 -16.37
N SER A 175 5.35 -13.04 -15.54
CA SER A 175 5.37 -12.94 -14.07
C SER A 175 6.76 -12.55 -13.52
N LEU A 176 7.83 -13.19 -14.01
CA LEU A 176 9.21 -12.91 -13.61
C LEU A 176 9.65 -11.45 -13.89
N PRO A 177 9.59 -10.94 -15.14
CA PRO A 177 10.01 -9.57 -15.41
C PRO A 177 9.16 -8.54 -14.66
N ILE A 178 7.84 -8.79 -14.47
CA ILE A 178 6.97 -7.92 -13.66
C ILE A 178 7.46 -7.88 -12.22
N ALA A 179 7.75 -9.04 -11.62
CA ALA A 179 8.24 -9.11 -10.24
C ALA A 179 9.62 -8.45 -10.07
N ILE A 180 10.55 -8.68 -11.01
CA ILE A 180 11.86 -8.02 -11.00
C ILE A 180 11.69 -6.50 -11.11
N ALA A 181 10.83 -6.02 -12.00
CA ALA A 181 10.55 -4.60 -12.15
C ALA A 181 9.95 -4.01 -10.85
N HIS A 182 9.03 -4.74 -10.21
CA HIS A 182 8.42 -4.33 -8.95
C HIS A 182 9.45 -4.25 -7.81
N VAL A 183 10.26 -5.29 -7.60
CA VAL A 183 11.32 -5.31 -6.58
C VAL A 183 12.34 -4.19 -6.83
N THR A 184 12.75 -4.03 -8.09
CA THR A 184 13.69 -2.97 -8.48
C THR A 184 13.11 -1.58 -8.20
N SER A 185 11.82 -1.37 -8.51
CA SER A 185 11.13 -0.12 -8.22
C SER A 185 11.14 0.21 -6.72
N ILE A 186 10.83 -0.77 -5.86
CA ILE A 186 10.87 -0.59 -4.39
C ILE A 186 12.27 -0.20 -3.92
N LEU A 187 13.31 -0.90 -4.41
CA LEU A 187 14.70 -0.60 -4.04
C LEU A 187 15.14 0.79 -4.51
N LEU A 188 14.74 1.18 -5.73
CA LEU A 188 15.04 2.50 -6.28
C LEU A 188 14.33 3.61 -5.51
N VAL A 189 13.05 3.42 -5.16
CA VAL A 189 12.30 4.37 -4.32
C VAL A 189 12.97 4.51 -2.96
N GLY A 190 13.34 3.39 -2.32
CA GLY A 190 14.05 3.41 -1.03
C GLY A 190 15.38 4.19 -1.12
N SER A 191 16.19 3.92 -2.14
CA SER A 191 17.45 4.64 -2.36
C SER A 191 17.24 6.12 -2.68
N ALA A 192 16.21 6.46 -3.45
CA ALA A 192 15.89 7.85 -3.78
C ALA A 192 15.45 8.63 -2.55
N VAL A 193 14.57 8.06 -1.73
CA VAL A 193 14.10 8.70 -0.48
C VAL A 193 15.28 8.95 0.47
N ASP A 194 16.14 7.96 0.67
CA ASP A 194 17.33 8.09 1.52
C ASP A 194 18.23 9.25 1.09
N LYS A 195 18.56 9.33 -0.21
CA LYS A 195 19.37 10.42 -0.78
C LYS A 195 18.70 11.79 -0.65
N ILE A 196 17.38 11.87 -0.88
CA ILE A 196 16.63 13.14 -0.78
C ILE A 196 16.60 13.64 0.66
N VAL A 197 16.39 12.73 1.62
CA VAL A 197 16.39 13.05 3.06
C VAL A 197 17.78 13.50 3.50
N HIS A 198 18.84 12.77 3.12
CA HIS A 198 20.22 13.16 3.42
C HIS A 198 20.62 14.51 2.81
N ALA A 199 20.09 14.85 1.63
CA ALA A 199 20.31 16.16 1.01
C ALA A 199 19.47 17.30 1.62
N GLY A 200 18.63 17.03 2.62
CA GLY A 200 17.71 18.02 3.20
C GLY A 200 16.64 18.52 2.21
N ALA A 201 16.44 17.82 1.10
CA ALA A 201 15.60 18.27 -0.02
C ALA A 201 14.16 17.77 0.10
N THR A 202 13.57 17.85 1.30
CA THR A 202 12.22 17.33 1.62
C THR A 202 11.12 17.87 0.70
N LYS A 203 11.27 19.09 0.17
CA LYS A 203 10.35 19.66 -0.84
C LYS A 203 10.28 18.83 -2.14
N ILE A 204 11.37 18.19 -2.54
CA ILE A 204 11.42 17.32 -3.72
C ILE A 204 10.66 16.03 -3.45
N LEU A 205 10.81 15.46 -2.24
CA LEU A 205 10.08 14.26 -1.82
C LEU A 205 8.56 14.47 -1.95
N TYR A 206 8.04 15.61 -1.48
CA TYR A 206 6.61 15.90 -1.53
C TYR A 206 6.08 16.05 -2.96
N ARG A 207 6.83 16.72 -3.84
CA ARG A 207 6.46 16.83 -5.26
C ARG A 207 6.48 15.47 -5.95
N GLY A 208 7.46 14.63 -5.63
CA GLY A 208 7.53 13.26 -6.11
C GLY A 208 6.32 12.42 -5.67
N MET A 209 5.89 12.56 -4.42
CA MET A 209 4.72 11.88 -3.88
C MET A 209 3.44 12.29 -4.62
N SER A 210 3.19 13.60 -4.78
CA SER A 210 2.03 14.09 -5.54
C SER A 210 2.05 13.63 -7.00
N GLY A 211 3.21 13.68 -7.66
CA GLY A 211 3.37 13.17 -9.03
C GLY A 211 3.11 11.66 -9.13
N GLY A 212 3.56 10.89 -8.14
CA GLY A 212 3.30 9.45 -8.04
C GLY A 212 1.81 9.13 -7.89
N ILE A 213 1.06 9.90 -7.08
CA ILE A 213 -0.39 9.74 -6.93
C ILE A 213 -1.09 9.97 -8.27
N ILE A 214 -0.74 11.04 -8.99
CA ILE A 214 -1.33 11.34 -10.31
C ILE A 214 -1.05 10.21 -11.29
N LEU A 215 0.20 9.74 -11.35
CA LEU A 215 0.59 8.65 -12.25
C LEU A 215 -0.13 7.35 -11.91
N ALA A 216 -0.28 7.03 -10.63
CA ALA A 216 -1.01 5.85 -10.17
C ALA A 216 -2.49 5.89 -10.59
N VAL A 217 -3.14 7.05 -10.47
CA VAL A 217 -4.54 7.22 -10.90
C VAL A 217 -4.69 7.08 -12.41
N ILE A 218 -3.78 7.66 -13.19
CA ILE A 218 -3.78 7.48 -14.65
C ILE A 218 -3.57 6.01 -15.01
N ALA A 219 -2.64 5.32 -14.35
CA ALA A 219 -2.38 3.90 -14.60
C ALA A 219 -3.60 3.02 -14.23
N MET A 220 -4.25 3.29 -13.10
CA MET A 220 -5.49 2.60 -12.70
C MET A 220 -6.63 2.86 -13.68
N TYR A 221 -6.77 4.09 -14.19
CA TYR A 221 -7.77 4.41 -15.19
C TYR A 221 -7.50 3.71 -16.53
N ILE A 222 -6.24 3.62 -16.95
CA ILE A 222 -5.87 2.87 -18.16
C ILE A 222 -6.14 1.37 -17.97
N TYR A 223 -5.89 0.85 -16.76
CA TYR A 223 -6.17 -0.54 -16.40
C TYR A 223 -7.67 -0.83 -16.48
N ASP A 224 -8.50 0.02 -15.88
CA ASP A 224 -9.96 -0.06 -15.91
C ASP A 224 -10.52 -0.05 -17.35
N LEU A 225 -9.93 0.72 -18.26
CA LEU A 225 -10.33 0.73 -19.67
C LEU A 225 -9.99 -0.56 -20.45
N HIS A 226 -9.09 -1.40 -19.95
CA HIS A 226 -8.67 -2.64 -20.61
C HIS A 226 -9.34 -3.89 -20.07
N ASP A 227 -9.98 -3.81 -18.90
CA ASP A 227 -10.55 -4.95 -18.19
C ASP A 227 -12.04 -4.71 -17.94
N ASP A 228 -12.88 -5.32 -18.78
CA ASP A 228 -14.34 -5.13 -18.75
C ASP A 228 -14.96 -5.60 -17.41
N ASP A 229 -14.28 -6.48 -16.66
CA ASP A 229 -14.74 -7.00 -15.37
C ASP A 229 -14.48 -6.03 -14.20
N PHE A 230 -13.71 -4.95 -14.43
CA PHE A 230 -13.34 -3.97 -13.40
C PHE A 230 -14.02 -2.60 -13.51
N ASN A 231 -14.92 -2.40 -14.48
CA ASN A 231 -15.61 -1.12 -14.68
C ASN A 231 -16.53 -0.78 -13.51
N PHE A 232 -16.11 0.16 -12.65
CA PHE A 232 -16.86 0.59 -11.46
C PHE A 232 -18.02 1.55 -11.76
N GLY A 233 -18.18 1.94 -13.03
CA GLY A 233 -19.21 2.84 -13.49
C GLY A 233 -18.89 4.32 -13.23
N PRO A 234 -19.53 5.23 -14.00
CA PRO A 234 -19.15 6.63 -14.07
C PRO A 234 -19.31 7.37 -12.73
N LEU A 235 -20.20 6.91 -11.85
CA LEU A 235 -20.44 7.56 -10.56
C LEU A 235 -19.30 7.28 -9.57
N VAL A 236 -18.85 6.03 -9.49
CA VAL A 236 -17.73 5.63 -8.63
C VAL A 236 -16.43 6.24 -9.15
N ASP A 237 -16.22 6.24 -10.46
CA ASP A 237 -15.04 6.86 -11.08
C ASP A 237 -14.98 8.36 -10.84
N SER A 238 -16.11 9.06 -10.98
CA SER A 238 -16.20 10.50 -10.70
C SER A 238 -15.91 10.81 -9.24
N LEU A 239 -16.36 9.95 -8.32
CA LEU A 239 -16.07 10.09 -6.89
C LEU A 239 -14.57 9.86 -6.62
N HIS A 240 -13.98 8.80 -7.17
CA HIS A 240 -12.55 8.52 -7.03
C HIS A 240 -11.69 9.65 -7.60
N PHE A 241 -12.06 10.20 -8.75
CA PHE A 241 -11.41 11.38 -9.32
C PHE A 241 -11.50 12.59 -8.39
N CYS A 242 -12.69 12.90 -7.86
CA CYS A 242 -12.86 13.95 -6.85
C CYS A 242 -11.98 13.71 -5.61
N CYS A 243 -11.89 12.47 -5.14
CA CYS A 243 -11.04 12.09 -4.01
C CYS A 243 -9.55 12.30 -4.33
N THR A 244 -9.09 11.96 -5.54
CA THR A 244 -7.72 12.24 -6.00
C THR A 244 -7.42 13.74 -5.97
N VAL A 245 -8.33 14.58 -6.49
CA VAL A 245 -8.16 16.04 -6.46
C VAL A 245 -8.05 16.55 -5.03
N LEU A 246 -8.92 16.08 -4.14
CA LEU A 246 -8.85 16.43 -2.72
C LEU A 246 -7.55 15.96 -2.07
N LEU A 247 -7.06 14.77 -2.38
CA LEU A 247 -5.78 14.26 -1.88
C LEU A 247 -4.61 15.15 -2.30
N ILE A 248 -4.56 15.56 -3.58
CA ILE A 248 -3.50 16.44 -4.10
C ILE A 248 -3.55 17.80 -3.40
N LEU A 249 -4.75 18.41 -3.32
CA LEU A 249 -4.93 19.69 -2.64
C LEU A 249 -4.59 19.62 -1.14
N GLY A 250 -5.01 18.55 -0.48
CA GLY A 250 -4.73 18.31 0.93
C GLY A 250 -3.24 18.14 1.19
N ALA A 251 -2.54 17.35 0.35
CA ALA A 251 -1.10 17.18 0.43
C ALA A 251 -0.35 18.51 0.20
N GLU A 252 -0.78 19.31 -0.78
CA GLU A 252 -0.18 20.62 -1.03
C GLU A 252 -0.37 21.59 0.15
N VAL A 253 -1.57 21.65 0.72
CA VAL A 253 -1.86 22.47 1.91
C VAL A 253 -1.06 21.99 3.11
N TYR A 254 -0.98 20.68 3.33
CA TYR A 254 -0.25 20.07 4.44
C TYR A 254 1.25 20.40 4.38
N HIS A 255 1.87 20.28 3.20
CA HIS A 255 3.30 20.49 3.01
C HIS A 255 3.70 21.94 2.73
N ARG A 256 2.75 22.88 2.69
CA ARG A 256 3.02 24.31 2.47
C ARG A 256 3.85 24.93 3.58
N SER A 257 3.69 24.46 4.82
CA SER A 257 4.57 24.78 5.94
C SER A 257 5.62 23.67 6.08
N SER A 258 6.90 24.04 6.10
CA SER A 258 7.93 23.12 6.55
C SER A 258 7.66 22.77 8.01
N LEU A 259 7.64 21.48 8.33
CA LEU A 259 7.83 21.05 9.71
C LEU A 259 9.15 21.66 10.20
N PRO A 260 9.25 22.12 11.47
CA PRO A 260 10.56 22.41 12.03
C PRO A 260 11.41 21.14 11.83
N ASP A 261 12.59 21.28 11.23
CA ASP A 261 13.50 20.16 11.03
C ASP A 261 13.58 19.39 12.34
N ALA A 262 13.28 18.10 12.33
CA ALA A 262 13.57 17.25 13.45
C ALA A 262 15.10 17.25 13.57
N THR A 263 15.63 18.15 14.39
CA THR A 263 17.04 18.21 14.68
C THR A 263 17.37 16.94 15.46
N PHE A 264 17.74 15.88 14.75
CA PHE A 264 18.45 14.78 15.37
C PHE A 264 19.75 15.39 15.90
N GLU A 265 19.88 15.47 17.23
CA GLU A 265 21.12 15.89 17.93
C GLU A 265 22.30 14.92 17.70
N THR A 266 22.19 14.02 16.73
CA THR A 266 23.32 13.21 16.28
C THR A 266 23.99 13.96 15.15
N THR A 267 25.08 14.67 15.48
CA THR A 267 26.13 14.99 14.51
C THR A 267 26.48 13.71 13.78
N TYR A 268 26.07 13.59 12.52
CA TYR A 268 26.72 12.65 11.61
C TYR A 268 28.21 13.02 11.64
N PRO A 269 29.13 12.06 11.86
CA PRO A 269 30.54 12.37 11.67
C PRO A 269 30.68 12.94 10.25
N GLU A 270 31.25 14.14 10.15
CA GLU A 270 31.49 14.77 8.86
C GLU A 270 32.30 13.79 8.01
N MET A 271 31.84 13.53 6.78
CA MET A 271 32.58 12.73 5.80
C MET A 271 33.79 13.51 5.26
N GLU A 272 34.55 14.17 6.13
CA GLU A 272 35.76 14.91 5.77
C GLU A 272 37.01 14.02 5.69
N ASN A 273 36.95 12.76 6.16
CA ASN A 273 38.13 11.88 6.21
C ASN A 273 38.00 10.55 5.45
N LEU A 274 37.00 10.36 4.58
CA LEU A 274 36.90 9.09 3.80
C LEU A 274 37.70 9.10 2.48
N TYR A 275 38.23 10.26 2.08
CA TYR A 275 39.05 10.43 0.88
C TYR A 275 40.41 11.07 1.15
N ASP A 276 40.72 11.38 2.41
CA ASP A 276 42.00 11.93 2.86
C ASP A 276 42.76 10.86 3.65
N ASP A 277 43.16 9.79 2.96
CA ASP A 277 44.27 8.94 3.37
C ASP A 277 45.22 8.80 2.15
N ASP A 278 46.47 9.22 2.36
CA ASP A 278 47.63 9.01 1.48
C ASP A 278 47.84 7.53 1.09
#